data_AF-A0AA36DSR5-F1
#
_entry.id   AF-A0AA36DSR5-F1
#
_cell.length_a   1.000
_cell.length_b   1.000
_cell.length_c   1.000
_cell.angle_alpha   90.00
_cell.angle_beta   90.00
_cell.angle_gamma   90.00
#
_symmetry.space_group_name_H-M   'P 1'
#
loop_
_entity.id
_entity.type
_entity.pdbx_description
1 polymer ?
#
loop_
_entity_poly.entity_id
_entity_poly.type
_entity_poly.pdbx_seq_one_letter_code
_entity_poly.pdbx_strand_id
1 'polypeptide(L)'
;MTHETSGTIFGYENLKGHHVIKYGSPFKEAVLNDILRAYAPTNRVKHKTCLVITEFIRTVFKQICAPDPSDIWNYAYRTSNISRKQDLIDLPESLTITLTDFALDALDLGHYDLQGYRLDALRNSRDSFWLSLGESDEERDKKFNILLEKKSYWSSQIGICISEAL
;
A
#
# COMPACT_ATOMS: atom_id res chain seq x y z
N MET A 1 -5.66 -2.54 -22.99
CA MET A 1 -6.18 -3.54 -22.03
C MET A 1 -6.62 -2.81 -20.78
N THR A 2 -7.93 -2.67 -20.60
CA THR A 2 -8.53 -2.20 -19.34
C THR A 2 -8.37 -3.31 -18.32
N HIS A 3 -7.41 -3.18 -17.41
CA HIS A 3 -7.39 -3.99 -16.20
C HIS A 3 -8.57 -3.55 -15.34
N GLU A 4 -9.73 -4.18 -15.53
CA GLU A 4 -10.76 -4.18 -14.50
C GLU A 4 -10.17 -4.88 -13.28
N THR A 5 -9.74 -4.11 -12.28
CA THR A 5 -9.32 -4.57 -10.96
C THR A 5 -10.54 -4.99 -10.14
N SER A 6 -11.36 -5.87 -10.71
CA SER A 6 -12.45 -6.53 -10.01
C SER A 6 -11.84 -7.40 -8.89
N GLY A 7 -12.03 -6.97 -7.65
CA GLY A 7 -11.86 -7.83 -6.47
C GLY A 7 -10.82 -7.43 -5.43
N THR A 8 -10.08 -6.32 -5.57
CA THR A 8 -9.17 -5.86 -4.51
C THR A 8 -9.78 -4.69 -3.74
N ILE A 9 -10.29 -4.98 -2.55
CA ILE A 9 -10.89 -4.00 -1.63
C ILE A 9 -9.81 -3.58 -0.63
N PHE A 10 -9.64 -2.27 -0.45
CA PHE A 10 -8.75 -1.72 0.57
C PHE A 10 -9.49 -1.73 1.92
N GLY A 11 -8.98 -2.48 2.89
CA GLY A 11 -9.71 -2.74 4.13
C GLY A 11 -8.83 -3.18 5.30
N TYR A 12 -9.34 -2.93 6.51
CA TYR A 12 -8.66 -3.28 7.76
C TYR A 12 -8.57 -4.81 7.95
N GLU A 13 -9.59 -5.53 7.48
CA GLU A 13 -9.71 -6.98 7.55
C GLU A 13 -8.61 -7.74 6.79
N ASN A 14 -7.94 -7.06 5.85
CA ASN A 14 -6.85 -7.64 5.07
C ASN A 14 -5.49 -7.53 5.77
N LEU A 15 -5.36 -6.68 6.78
CA LEU A 15 -4.08 -6.41 7.44
C LEU A 15 -3.58 -7.66 8.17
N LYS A 16 -2.36 -8.08 7.83
CA LYS A 16 -1.64 -9.19 8.47
C LYS A 16 -0.50 -8.68 9.36
N GLY A 17 0.01 -7.49 9.07
CA GLY A 17 1.10 -6.83 9.79
C GLY A 17 0.63 -5.75 10.76
N HIS A 18 1.52 -5.39 11.69
CA HIS A 18 1.40 -4.19 12.50
C HIS A 18 2.30 -3.10 11.91
N HIS A 19 1.68 -2.05 11.37
CA HIS A 19 2.36 -1.01 10.62
C HIS A 19 2.40 0.29 11.42
N VAL A 20 3.61 0.79 11.68
CA VAL A 20 3.84 1.98 12.51
C VAL A 20 4.79 2.93 11.80
N ILE A 21 4.42 4.20 11.73
CA ILE A 21 5.30 5.28 11.29
C ILE A 21 6.16 5.70 12.48
N LYS A 22 7.48 5.60 12.35
CA LYS A 22 8.46 6.07 13.34
C LYS A 22 9.60 6.81 12.64
N TYR A 23 9.43 8.11 12.44
CA TYR A 23 10.41 8.92 11.70
C TYR A 23 10.97 10.09 12.51
N GLY A 24 10.15 10.73 13.34
CA GLY A 24 10.52 11.93 14.07
C GLY A 24 10.15 13.20 13.31
N SER A 25 10.40 14.35 13.92
CA SER A 25 9.93 15.66 13.43
C SER A 25 10.19 15.89 11.93
N PRO A 26 9.21 16.36 11.14
CA PRO A 26 7.86 16.81 11.56
C PRO A 26 6.81 15.68 11.65
N PHE A 27 7.20 14.42 11.42
CA PHE A 27 6.30 13.28 11.42
C PHE A 27 6.28 12.60 12.80
N LYS A 28 5.23 12.82 13.57
CA LYS A 28 5.03 12.09 14.83
C LYS A 28 4.70 10.62 14.57
N GLU A 29 4.96 9.80 15.59
CA GLU A 29 4.64 8.39 15.57
C GLU A 29 3.13 8.15 15.42
N ALA A 30 2.76 7.18 14.59
CA ALA A 30 1.37 6.77 14.40
C ALA A 30 1.25 5.30 13.99
N VAL A 31 0.22 4.63 14.52
CA VAL A 31 -0.13 3.25 14.18
C VAL A 31 -1.15 3.26 13.03
N LEU A 32 -0.73 2.83 11.84
CA LEU A 32 -1.57 2.90 10.63
C LEU A 32 -2.80 1.99 10.73
N ASN A 33 -2.68 0.84 11.40
CA ASN A 33 -3.79 -0.07 11.65
C ASN A 33 -4.95 0.63 12.37
N ASP A 34 -4.65 1.44 13.39
CA ASP A 34 -5.66 2.14 14.18
C ASP A 34 -6.33 3.25 13.37
N ILE A 35 -5.56 3.95 12.54
CA ILE A 35 -6.09 4.96 11.62
C ILE A 35 -7.04 4.32 10.62
N LEU A 36 -6.67 3.18 10.01
CA LEU A 36 -7.53 2.49 9.04
C LEU A 36 -8.78 1.91 9.69
N ARG A 37 -8.66 1.37 10.91
CA ARG A 37 -9.80 0.87 11.67
C ARG A 37 -10.85 1.96 11.93
N ALA A 38 -10.42 3.20 12.15
CA ALA A 38 -11.28 4.35 12.38
C ALA A 38 -11.71 5.07 11.08
N TYR A 39 -11.10 4.74 9.94
CA TYR A 39 -11.33 5.42 8.68
C TYR A 39 -12.60 4.92 8.00
N ALA A 40 -13.45 5.87 7.59
CA ALA A 40 -14.65 5.60 6.82
C ALA A 40 -14.59 6.37 5.49
N PRO A 41 -14.44 5.68 4.34
CA PRO A 41 -14.37 6.36 3.05
C PRO A 41 -15.71 7.01 2.69
N THR A 42 -15.65 8.18 2.06
CA THR A 42 -16.87 8.87 1.60
C THR A 42 -17.57 8.09 0.49
N ASN A 43 -18.89 8.28 0.35
CA ASN A 43 -19.69 7.66 -0.72
C ASN A 43 -19.15 7.92 -2.13
N ARG A 44 -18.46 9.05 -2.32
CA ARG A 44 -17.87 9.43 -3.60
C ARG A 44 -16.66 8.58 -3.98
N VAL A 45 -15.87 8.14 -3.00
CA VAL A 45 -14.60 7.44 -3.24
C VAL A 45 -14.68 5.94 -2.98
N LYS A 46 -15.60 5.47 -2.13
CA LYS A 46 -15.64 4.09 -1.60
C LYS A 46 -15.65 2.98 -2.66
N HIS A 47 -16.02 3.28 -3.89
CA HIS A 47 -16.06 2.34 -5.02
C HIS A 47 -14.81 2.39 -5.91
N LYS A 48 -13.84 3.25 -5.60
CA LYS A 48 -12.63 3.49 -6.39
C LYS A 48 -11.41 3.31 -5.49
N THR A 49 -10.83 2.11 -5.51
CA THR A 49 -9.74 1.71 -4.59
C THR A 49 -8.58 2.73 -4.56
N CYS A 50 -8.11 3.24 -5.70
CA CYS A 50 -7.08 4.29 -5.70
C CYS A 50 -7.52 5.56 -4.95
N LEU A 51 -8.76 6.04 -5.14
CA LEU A 51 -9.24 7.22 -4.42
C LEU A 51 -9.37 6.98 -2.92
N VAL A 52 -9.77 5.77 -2.52
CA VAL A 52 -9.82 5.36 -1.11
C VAL A 52 -8.42 5.42 -0.50
N ILE A 53 -7.42 4.85 -1.19
CA ILE A 53 -6.02 4.87 -0.75
C ILE A 53 -5.50 6.31 -0.68
N THR A 54 -5.70 7.13 -1.71
CA THR A 54 -5.26 8.53 -1.72
C THR A 54 -5.89 9.32 -0.57
N GLU A 55 -7.20 9.19 -0.33
CA GLU A 55 -7.88 9.89 0.77
C GLU A 55 -7.44 9.39 2.15
N PHE A 56 -7.19 8.08 2.29
CA PHE A 56 -6.61 7.51 3.50
C PHE A 56 -5.20 8.07 3.77
N ILE A 57 -4.32 8.08 2.76
CA ILE A 57 -2.95 8.61 2.91
C ILE A 57 -2.98 10.10 3.26
N ARG A 58 -3.89 10.90 2.67
CA ARG A 58 -4.11 12.30 3.09
C ARG A 58 -4.49 12.40 4.56
N THR A 59 -5.35 11.49 5.04
CA THR A 59 -5.72 11.42 6.46
C THR A 59 -4.50 11.11 7.33
N VAL A 60 -3.67 10.17 6.92
CA VAL A 60 -2.42 9.84 7.61
C VAL A 60 -1.50 11.05 7.68
N PHE A 61 -1.21 11.72 6.56
CA PHE A 61 -0.35 12.89 6.54
C PHE A 61 -0.83 14.01 7.46
N LYS A 62 -2.13 14.33 7.43
CA LYS A 62 -2.72 15.32 8.35
C LYS A 62 -2.57 14.94 9.81
N GLN A 63 -2.57 13.64 10.11
CA GLN A 63 -2.38 13.16 11.47
C GLN A 63 -0.91 13.15 11.88
N ILE A 64 0.02 12.75 11.03
CA ILE A 64 1.44 12.61 11.41
C ILE A 64 2.23 13.91 11.33
N CYS A 65 1.86 14.86 10.47
CA CYS A 65 2.53 16.16 10.41
C CYS A 65 2.12 17.02 11.61
N ALA A 66 3.08 17.31 12.49
CA ALA A 66 2.87 18.09 13.70
C ALA A 66 4.07 19.03 13.94
N PRO A 67 3.84 20.24 14.49
CA PRO A 67 2.56 20.75 14.99
C PRO A 67 1.59 21.23 13.91
N ASP A 68 2.05 21.49 12.68
CA ASP A 68 1.22 21.99 11.59
C ASP A 68 1.00 20.91 10.50
N PRO A 69 -0.24 20.43 10.29
CA PRO A 69 -0.56 19.54 9.19
C PRO A 69 -0.21 20.10 7.81
N SER A 70 -0.15 21.43 7.64
CA SER A 70 0.25 22.07 6.37
C SER A 70 1.72 21.88 6.03
N ASP A 71 2.57 21.44 6.97
CA ASP A 71 3.98 21.13 6.70
C ASP A 71 4.15 20.04 5.64
N ILE A 72 3.14 19.17 5.46
CA ILE A 72 3.15 18.16 4.40
C ILE A 72 3.27 18.78 2.99
N TRP A 73 2.79 20.00 2.78
CA TRP A 73 2.84 20.68 1.48
C TRP A 73 4.25 21.08 1.05
N ASN A 74 5.22 21.02 1.97
CA ASN A 74 6.63 21.22 1.67
C ASN A 74 7.30 19.95 1.12
N TYR A 75 6.57 18.82 1.07
CA TYR A 75 7.07 17.54 0.61
C TYR A 75 6.57 17.16 -0.79
N ALA A 76 7.33 16.32 -1.47
CA ALA A 76 6.97 15.69 -2.74
C ALA A 76 7.29 14.20 -2.72
N TYR A 77 6.53 13.42 -3.49
CA TYR A 77 6.90 12.04 -3.84
C TYR A 77 7.25 12.00 -5.32
N ARG A 78 8.55 12.02 -5.61
CA ARG A 78 9.06 12.08 -6.98
C ARG A 78 9.24 10.66 -7.53
N THR A 79 8.34 10.25 -8.41
CA THR A 79 8.50 9.01 -9.20
C THR A 79 9.49 9.18 -10.35
N SER A 80 9.87 10.41 -10.68
CA SER A 80 10.93 10.74 -11.65
C SER A 80 11.72 11.98 -11.20
N ASN A 81 12.98 12.08 -11.62
CA ASN A 81 13.88 13.21 -11.27
C ASN A 81 13.47 14.56 -11.90
N ILE A 82 12.35 14.64 -12.63
CA ILE A 82 11.88 15.85 -13.29
C ILE A 82 10.64 16.37 -12.54
N SER A 83 10.87 17.20 -11.53
CA SER A 83 9.81 17.94 -10.85
C SER A 83 9.81 19.40 -11.30
N ARG A 84 8.61 19.97 -11.51
CA ARG A 84 8.43 21.42 -11.75
C ARG A 84 8.66 22.25 -10.48
N LYS A 85 8.60 21.62 -9.30
CA LYS A 85 8.79 22.25 -7.99
C LYS A 85 10.05 21.67 -7.36
N GLN A 86 11.20 22.22 -7.73
CA GLN A 86 12.49 21.72 -7.24
C GLN A 86 12.71 21.99 -5.76
N ASP A 87 12.04 23.01 -5.21
CA ASP A 87 12.19 23.47 -3.82
C ASP A 87 11.49 22.59 -2.78
N LEU A 88 10.68 21.60 -3.22
CA LEU A 88 10.03 20.65 -2.31
C LEU A 88 11.00 19.58 -1.83
N ILE A 89 10.90 19.22 -0.56
CA ILE A 89 11.69 18.18 0.08
C ILE A 89 11.13 16.81 -0.34
N ASP A 90 11.99 15.85 -0.66
CA ASP A 90 11.51 14.50 -0.95
C ASP A 90 10.97 13.85 0.33
N LEU A 91 9.84 13.16 0.23
CA LEU A 91 9.35 12.33 1.33
C LEU A 91 10.44 11.33 1.73
N PRO A 92 10.63 11.11 3.05
CA PRO A 92 11.57 10.11 3.50
C PRO A 92 11.30 8.73 2.92
N GLU A 93 12.34 8.07 2.41
CA GLU A 93 12.22 6.74 1.80
C GLU A 93 11.62 5.71 2.75
N SER A 94 11.99 5.73 4.04
CA SER A 94 11.42 4.80 5.02
C SER A 94 9.92 5.03 5.24
N LEU A 95 9.44 6.27 5.13
CA LEU A 95 8.02 6.61 5.24
C LEU A 95 7.27 6.10 4.01
N THR A 96 7.83 6.27 2.81
CA THR A 96 7.19 5.81 1.57
C THR A 96 7.14 4.28 1.48
N ILE A 97 8.20 3.59 1.92
CA ILE A 97 8.22 2.13 2.06
C ILE A 97 7.13 1.67 3.04
N THR A 98 7.08 2.27 4.24
CA THR A 98 6.08 1.92 5.26
C THR A 98 4.65 2.11 4.75
N LEU A 99 4.36 3.22 4.07
CA LEU A 99 3.05 3.49 3.48
C LEU A 99 2.70 2.49 2.35
N THR A 100 3.70 2.10 1.55
CA THR A 100 3.52 1.17 0.44
C THR A 100 3.25 -0.25 0.95
N ASP A 101 4.05 -0.74 1.88
CA ASP A 101 3.88 -2.06 2.48
C ASP A 101 2.55 -2.17 3.22
N PHE A 102 2.19 -1.14 3.99
CA PHE A 102 0.88 -1.05 4.63
C PHE A 102 -0.26 -1.11 3.61
N ALA A 103 -0.18 -0.32 2.53
CA ALA A 103 -1.26 -0.28 1.55
C ALA A 103 -1.39 -1.59 0.77
N LEU A 104 -0.28 -2.27 0.47
CA LEU A 104 -0.31 -3.61 -0.11
C LEU A 104 -0.94 -4.63 0.84
N ASP A 105 -0.64 -4.55 2.14
CA ASP A 105 -1.25 -5.42 3.15
C ASP A 105 -2.76 -5.18 3.27
N ALA A 106 -3.19 -3.91 3.29
CA ALA A 106 -4.60 -3.52 3.27
C ALA A 106 -5.35 -3.95 2.00
N LEU A 107 -4.63 -4.33 0.93
CA LEU A 107 -5.15 -4.89 -0.31
C LEU A 107 -5.07 -6.43 -0.37
N ASP A 108 -4.68 -7.10 0.73
CA ASP A 108 -4.40 -8.55 0.81
C ASP A 108 -3.21 -9.01 -0.08
N LEU A 109 -2.30 -8.09 -0.41
CA LEU A 109 -1.10 -8.31 -1.23
C LEU A 109 0.21 -8.20 -0.44
N GLY A 110 0.12 -7.97 0.88
CA GLY A 110 1.25 -7.81 1.80
C GLY A 110 1.88 -9.13 2.29
N HIS A 111 1.39 -10.29 1.83
CA HIS A 111 1.92 -11.58 2.29
C HIS A 111 3.41 -11.72 1.97
N TYR A 112 4.22 -12.11 2.97
CA TYR A 112 5.68 -12.22 2.84
C TYR A 112 6.09 -13.19 1.72
N ASP A 113 5.35 -14.28 1.54
CA ASP A 113 5.65 -15.31 0.54
C ASP A 113 5.22 -14.92 -0.87
N LEU A 114 4.45 -13.84 -1.04
CA LEU A 114 4.05 -13.32 -2.34
C LEU A 114 5.20 -12.53 -2.97
N GLN A 115 6.25 -13.27 -3.36
CA GLN A 115 7.47 -12.77 -4.00
C GLN A 115 7.93 -13.77 -5.06
N GLY A 116 8.33 -13.30 -6.24
CA GLY A 116 8.62 -14.17 -7.40
C GLY A 116 9.66 -15.26 -7.11
N TYR A 117 10.71 -14.95 -6.36
CA TYR A 117 11.77 -15.91 -6.03
C TYR A 117 11.34 -17.00 -5.04
N ARG A 118 10.17 -16.88 -4.39
CA ARG A 118 9.66 -17.86 -3.42
C ARG A 118 8.90 -19.01 -4.08
N LEU A 119 8.52 -18.90 -5.35
CA LEU A 119 7.60 -19.83 -6.00
C LEU A 119 8.07 -21.30 -5.94
N ASP A 120 9.32 -21.56 -6.30
CA ASP A 120 9.85 -22.94 -6.31
C ASP A 120 9.95 -23.55 -4.90
N ALA A 121 10.20 -22.72 -3.89
CA ALA A 121 10.18 -23.14 -2.51
C ALA A 121 8.76 -23.47 -2.03
N LEU A 122 7.75 -22.73 -2.49
CA LEU A 122 6.34 -22.93 -2.11
C LEU A 122 5.75 -24.19 -2.71
N ARG A 123 6.02 -24.48 -3.99
CA ARG A 123 5.52 -25.68 -4.71
C ARG A 123 5.79 -26.99 -3.98
N ASN A 124 6.93 -27.08 -3.30
CA ASN A 124 7.36 -28.28 -2.58
C ASN A 124 7.06 -28.21 -1.07
N SER A 125 6.32 -27.19 -0.63
CA SER A 125 6.05 -26.93 0.79
C SER A 125 4.63 -27.32 1.20
N ARG A 126 4.43 -27.47 2.52
CA ARG A 126 3.09 -27.51 3.14
C ARG A 126 2.66 -26.14 3.65
N ASP A 127 3.15 -25.08 3.03
CA ASP A 127 2.85 -23.72 3.44
C ASP A 127 1.34 -23.43 3.34
N SER A 128 0.75 -22.87 4.39
CA SER A 128 -0.69 -22.64 4.45
C SER A 128 -1.15 -21.60 3.43
N PHE A 129 -0.33 -20.60 3.13
CA PHE A 129 -0.66 -19.62 2.11
C PHE A 129 -0.66 -20.29 0.74
N TRP A 130 0.38 -21.06 0.38
CA TRP A 130 0.41 -21.82 -0.88
C TRP A 130 -0.81 -22.74 -1.04
N LEU A 131 -1.12 -23.52 -0.01
CA LEU A 131 -2.25 -24.45 -0.04
C LEU A 131 -3.61 -23.73 -0.14
N SER A 132 -3.73 -22.50 0.36
CA SER A 132 -4.95 -21.68 0.24
C SER A 132 -5.22 -21.19 -1.19
N LEU A 133 -4.24 -21.30 -2.10
CA LEU A 133 -4.37 -20.79 -3.46
C LEU A 133 -5.19 -21.70 -4.39
N GLY A 134 -5.30 -22.98 -4.10
CA GLY A 134 -6.05 -23.92 -4.94
C GLY A 134 -5.86 -25.37 -4.52
N GLU A 135 -6.58 -26.28 -5.19
CA GLU A 135 -6.55 -27.71 -4.87
C GLU A 135 -5.41 -28.42 -5.61
N SER A 136 -5.06 -27.96 -6.82
CA SER A 136 -3.93 -28.48 -7.62
C SER A 136 -2.77 -27.50 -7.71
N ASP A 137 -1.58 -27.98 -8.08
CA ASP A 137 -0.41 -27.12 -8.25
C ASP A 137 -0.58 -26.17 -9.45
N GLU A 138 -1.26 -26.59 -10.51
CA GLU A 138 -1.57 -25.72 -11.65
C GLU A 138 -2.47 -24.55 -11.26
N GLU A 139 -3.48 -24.78 -10.40
CA GLU A 139 -4.34 -23.72 -9.89
C GLU A 139 -3.57 -22.75 -8.99
N ARG A 140 -2.74 -23.28 -8.09
CA ARG A 140 -1.92 -22.48 -7.17
C ARG A 140 -0.92 -21.63 -7.92
N ASP A 141 -0.22 -22.19 -8.90
CA ASP A 141 0.71 -21.46 -9.78
C ASP A 141 0.01 -20.31 -10.50
N LYS A 142 -1.15 -20.59 -11.11
CA LYS A 142 -1.93 -19.58 -11.83
C LYS A 142 -2.36 -18.46 -10.88
N LYS A 143 -2.90 -18.79 -9.71
CA LYS A 143 -3.37 -17.79 -8.75
C LYS A 143 -2.20 -16.99 -8.14
N PHE A 144 -1.07 -17.64 -7.85
CA PHE A 144 0.13 -16.97 -7.36
C PHE A 144 0.66 -15.95 -8.36
N ASN A 145 0.74 -16.31 -9.65
CA ASN A 145 1.16 -15.38 -10.70
C ASN A 145 0.19 -14.20 -10.85
N ILE A 146 -1.13 -14.44 -10.79
CA ILE A 146 -2.12 -13.35 -10.77
C ILE A 146 -1.91 -12.42 -9.58
N LEU A 147 -1.62 -12.96 -8.39
CA LEU A 147 -1.35 -12.15 -7.20
C LEU A 147 -0.04 -11.36 -7.33
N LEU A 148 1.00 -11.91 -7.95
CA LEU A 148 2.25 -11.19 -8.24
C LEU A 148 2.03 -10.03 -9.21
N GLU A 149 1.28 -10.27 -10.30
CA GLU A 149 0.93 -9.22 -11.25
C GLU A 149 0.13 -8.10 -10.57
N LYS A 150 -0.86 -8.46 -9.74
CA LYS A 150 -1.62 -7.50 -8.93
C LYS A 150 -0.73 -6.72 -7.98
N LYS A 151 0.18 -7.39 -7.26
CA LYS A 151 1.12 -6.74 -6.33
C LYS A 151 2.03 -5.74 -7.06
N SER A 152 2.56 -6.11 -8.23
CA SER A 152 3.38 -5.23 -9.06
C SER A 152 2.60 -4.00 -9.54
N TYR A 153 1.38 -4.22 -10.06
CA TYR A 153 0.49 -3.14 -10.47
C TYR A 153 0.17 -2.19 -9.31
N TRP A 154 -0.27 -2.73 -8.18
CA TRP A 154 -0.66 -1.92 -7.02
C TRP A 154 0.52 -1.20 -6.38
N SER A 155 1.73 -1.78 -6.35
CA SER A 155 2.93 -1.08 -5.88
C SER A 155 3.16 0.22 -6.66
N SER A 156 2.97 0.17 -7.99
CA SER A 156 3.07 1.36 -8.84
C SER A 156 1.92 2.34 -8.60
N GLN A 157 0.68 1.86 -8.47
CA GLN A 157 -0.49 2.71 -8.21
C GLN A 157 -0.43 3.40 -6.85
N ILE A 158 0.08 2.71 -5.82
CA ILE A 158 0.24 3.28 -4.47
C ILE A 158 1.22 4.44 -4.50
N GLY A 159 2.33 4.34 -5.25
CA GLY A 159 3.23 5.47 -5.45
C GLY A 159 2.53 6.69 -6.07
N ILE A 160 1.62 6.48 -7.02
CA ILE A 160 0.78 7.56 -7.58
C ILE A 160 -0.16 8.11 -6.50
N CYS A 161 -0.81 7.26 -5.73
CA CYS A 161 -1.72 7.67 -4.65
C CYS A 161 -0.99 8.50 -3.56
N ILE A 162 0.24 8.12 -3.19
CA ILE A 162 1.10 8.88 -2.29
C ILE A 162 1.39 10.27 -2.89
N SER A 163 1.78 10.32 -4.17
CA SER A 163 2.05 11.59 -4.86
C SER A 163 0.81 12.50 -4.95
N GLU A 164 -0.38 11.94 -5.19
CA GLU A 164 -1.63 12.70 -5.25
C GLU A 164 -2.13 13.14 -3.87
N ALA A 165 -1.66 12.50 -2.80
CA ALA A 165 -2.02 12.83 -1.44
C ALA A 165 -1.26 14.05 -0.88
N LEU A 166 -0.16 14.44 -1.52
CA LEU A 166 0.64 15.64 -1.22
C LEU A 166 0.09 16.87 -1.95
#